data_AF-A0A950LIP9-F1
#
_entry.id   AF-A0A950LIP9-F1
#
_cell.length_a   1.000
_cell.length_b   1.000
_cell.length_c   1.000
_cell.angle_alpha   90.00
_cell.angle_beta   90.00
_cell.angle_gamma   90.00
#
_symmetry.space_group_name_H-M   'P 1'
#
loop_
_entity.id
_entity.type
_entity.pdbx_description
1 polymer ?
#
loop_
_entity_poly.entity_id
_entity_poly.type
_entity_poly.pdbx_seq_one_letter_code
_entity_poly.pdbx_strand_id
1 'polypeptide(L)'
;MSRPDESRQQTRLVLESGSARAAISTLGAEPQDWRVAGNSLLWPGDSAWWPQQSPILFPVVGWTRNAEMLIKGKRYPLGLHGFASRQAFAVIRRSPESVTLRLSDNATTRALYPFAFALEVTYTLSPTTFTARFTVENPGAEPMPYALGLHPGFVFPLAGGSHQGHEVVFDERVSPNVPRIAPGGLIARSSRRIPLEGG
;
A
#
# COMPACT_ATOMS: atom_id res chain seq x y z
N MET A 1 21.01 9.17 28.08
CA MET A 1 19.70 9.23 28.77
C MET A 1 18.74 9.90 27.81
N SER A 2 17.69 9.31 27.26
CA SER A 2 17.02 8.02 27.46
C SER A 2 16.59 7.49 26.09
N ARG A 3 16.67 6.17 25.88
CA ARG A 3 16.04 5.51 24.72
C ARG A 3 14.51 5.62 24.91
N PRO A 4 13.73 5.95 23.87
CA PRO A 4 12.32 5.61 23.90
C PRO A 4 12.22 4.09 23.70
N ASP A 5 11.85 3.39 24.77
CA ASP A 5 11.27 2.06 24.73
C ASP A 5 9.77 2.22 24.50
N GLU A 6 9.30 1.80 23.33
CA GLU A 6 7.97 1.20 23.16
C GLU A 6 8.06 0.27 21.95
N SER A 7 8.36 -1.00 22.22
CA SER A 7 8.07 -2.08 21.29
C SER A 7 6.56 -2.11 21.00
N ARG A 8 6.09 -1.34 20.01
CA ARG A 8 4.79 -1.61 19.38
C ARG A 8 4.94 -2.96 18.70
N GLN A 9 4.48 -4.01 19.38
CA GLN A 9 4.58 -5.38 18.91
C GLN A 9 3.97 -5.48 17.51
N GLN A 10 4.82 -5.69 16.50
CA GLN A 10 4.40 -6.04 15.16
C GLN A 10 3.65 -7.36 15.26
N THR A 11 2.32 -7.30 15.19
CA THR A 11 1.48 -8.49 15.29
C THR A 11 1.17 -8.96 13.89
N ARG A 12 1.49 -10.22 13.61
CA ARG A 12 1.15 -10.88 12.35
C ARG A 12 -0.21 -11.54 12.49
N LEU A 13 -1.21 -11.00 11.81
CA LEU A 13 -2.57 -11.50 11.78
C LEU A 13 -2.71 -12.48 10.62
N VAL A 14 -3.18 -13.69 10.91
CA VAL A 14 -3.37 -14.75 9.93
C VAL A 14 -4.85 -14.87 9.61
N LEU A 15 -5.15 -14.95 8.32
CA LEU A 15 -6.46 -15.29 7.77
C LEU A 15 -6.36 -16.61 6.99
N GLU A 16 -7.39 -17.45 7.08
CA GLU A 16 -7.46 -18.75 6.41
C GLU A 16 -8.84 -18.96 5.81
N SER A 17 -8.91 -19.51 4.60
CA SER A 17 -10.16 -19.86 3.92
C SER A 17 -9.92 -21.02 2.95
N GLY A 18 -10.39 -22.22 3.30
CA GLY A 18 -10.08 -23.44 2.53
C GLY A 18 -8.57 -23.68 2.47
N SER A 19 -8.00 -23.75 1.25
CA SER A 19 -6.56 -23.88 1.03
C SER A 19 -5.82 -22.54 0.91
N ALA A 20 -6.54 -21.41 1.00
CA ALA A 20 -5.96 -20.08 0.97
C ALA A 20 -5.54 -19.63 2.36
N ARG A 21 -4.39 -18.95 2.43
CA ARG A 21 -3.84 -18.35 3.64
C ARG A 21 -3.28 -16.97 3.31
N ALA A 22 -3.56 -16.00 4.17
CA ALA A 22 -2.94 -14.68 4.10
C ALA A 22 -2.39 -14.28 5.47
N ALA A 23 -1.35 -13.45 5.47
CA ALA A 23 -0.87 -12.82 6.69
C ALA A 23 -0.66 -11.32 6.51
N ILE A 24 -1.14 -10.56 7.47
CA ILE A 24 -1.15 -9.11 7.47
C ILE A 24 -0.43 -8.62 8.73
N SER A 25 0.54 -7.72 8.57
CA SER A 25 1.22 -7.03 9.66
C SER A 25 0.36 -5.87 10.17
N THR A 26 0.22 -5.72 11.49
CA THR A 26 -0.41 -4.51 12.06
C THR A 26 0.42 -3.24 11.84
N LEU A 27 1.73 -3.36 11.57
CA LEU A 27 2.53 -2.26 11.05
C LEU A 27 2.23 -2.09 9.56
N GLY A 28 1.79 -0.88 9.18
CA GLY A 28 1.44 -0.51 7.82
C GLY A 28 0.16 -1.13 7.29
N ALA A 29 -0.52 -1.96 8.09
CA ALA A 29 -1.56 -2.88 7.65
C ALA A 29 -1.13 -3.70 6.42
N GLU A 30 0.16 -4.01 6.31
CA GLU A 30 0.77 -4.57 5.10
C GLU A 30 0.50 -6.08 4.98
N PRO A 31 -0.10 -6.56 3.88
CA PRO A 31 -0.04 -7.97 3.52
C PRO A 31 1.41 -8.39 3.30
N GLN A 32 1.84 -9.43 4.01
CA GLN A 32 3.20 -9.99 3.94
C GLN A 32 3.21 -11.41 3.39
N ASP A 33 2.04 -12.04 3.26
CA ASP A 33 1.90 -13.39 2.74
C ASP A 33 0.51 -13.56 2.12
N TRP A 34 0.46 -14.20 0.97
CA TRP A 34 -0.77 -14.70 0.36
C TRP A 34 -0.41 -15.96 -0.42
N ARG A 35 -1.04 -17.08 -0.06
CA ARG A 35 -0.78 -18.40 -0.66
C ARG A 35 -2.08 -19.14 -0.89
N VAL A 36 -2.13 -19.94 -1.95
CA VAL A 36 -3.27 -20.82 -2.27
C VAL A 36 -2.74 -22.22 -2.56
N ALA A 37 -3.26 -23.23 -1.86
CA ALA A 37 -2.82 -24.62 -1.98
C ALA A 37 -1.28 -24.79 -1.84
N GLY A 38 -0.67 -24.00 -0.95
CA GLY A 38 0.77 -24.03 -0.72
C GLY A 38 1.62 -23.26 -1.74
N ASN A 39 1.02 -22.64 -2.76
CA ASN A 39 1.73 -21.78 -3.71
C ASN A 39 1.70 -20.32 -3.25
N SER A 40 2.87 -19.70 -3.09
CA SER A 40 2.95 -18.27 -2.78
C SER A 40 2.52 -17.44 -4.00
N LEU A 41 1.79 -16.35 -3.75
CA LEU A 41 1.36 -15.39 -4.76
C LEU A 41 1.99 -14.01 -4.52
N LEU A 42 2.18 -13.63 -3.26
CA LEU A 42 2.82 -12.37 -2.89
C LEU A 42 4.35 -12.51 -2.85
N TRP A 43 5.06 -11.46 -3.26
CA TRP A 43 6.50 -11.31 -3.09
C TRP A 43 6.90 -11.45 -1.61
N PRO A 44 7.95 -12.23 -1.27
CA PRO A 44 8.32 -12.50 0.13
C PRO A 44 8.99 -11.34 0.86
N GLY A 45 9.41 -10.26 0.19
CA GLY A 45 10.11 -9.13 0.82
C GLY A 45 11.61 -9.34 0.97
N ASP A 46 12.30 -9.93 -0.02
CA ASP A 46 13.75 -10.07 0.04
C ASP A 46 14.43 -8.69 0.02
N SER A 47 15.06 -8.35 1.15
CA SER A 47 15.76 -7.09 1.36
C SER A 47 16.90 -6.80 0.39
N ALA A 48 17.43 -7.82 -0.29
CA ALA A 48 18.43 -7.63 -1.35
C ALA A 48 17.85 -6.89 -2.57
N TRP A 49 16.53 -6.98 -2.77
CA TRP A 49 15.84 -6.40 -3.93
C TRP A 49 14.80 -5.36 -3.52
N TRP A 50 13.86 -5.77 -2.66
CA TRP A 50 12.78 -4.94 -2.18
C TRP A 50 12.23 -5.51 -0.86
N PRO A 51 12.48 -4.84 0.29
CA PRO A 51 12.13 -5.39 1.61
C PRO A 51 10.64 -5.28 1.97
N GLN A 52 9.86 -4.49 1.23
CA GLN A 52 8.40 -4.37 1.41
C GLN A 52 7.70 -5.40 0.52
N GLN A 53 6.45 -5.71 0.84
CA GLN A 53 5.65 -6.69 0.09
C GLN A 53 4.41 -6.06 -0.54
N SER A 54 3.65 -5.28 0.22
CA SER A 54 2.41 -4.67 -0.24
C SER A 54 2.02 -3.46 0.62
N PRO A 55 2.85 -2.40 0.65
CA PRO A 55 2.61 -1.25 1.51
C PRO A 55 1.40 -0.45 1.02
N ILE A 56 0.65 0.10 1.98
CA ILE A 56 -0.36 1.13 1.74
C ILE A 56 0.34 2.49 1.56
N LEU A 57 -0.04 3.20 0.50
CA LEU A 57 0.49 4.51 0.14
C LEU A 57 -0.55 5.57 0.51
N PHE A 58 -0.30 6.32 1.59
CA PHE A 58 -1.21 7.36 2.07
C PHE A 58 -0.44 8.39 2.92
N PRO A 59 -0.73 9.70 2.81
CA PRO A 59 -1.78 10.33 1.97
C PRO A 59 -1.28 10.75 0.57
N VAL A 60 -0.13 10.24 0.13
CA VAL A 60 0.48 10.55 -1.18
C VAL A 60 0.90 9.26 -1.87
N VAL A 61 0.73 9.22 -3.19
CA VAL A 61 1.29 8.17 -4.07
C VAL A 61 2.46 8.77 -4.86
N GLY A 62 3.61 8.10 -4.84
CA GLY A 62 4.85 8.58 -5.46
C GLY A 62 5.60 9.62 -4.61
N TRP A 63 6.51 10.32 -5.27
CA TRP A 63 7.34 11.37 -4.66
C TRP A 63 6.61 12.71 -4.62
N THR A 64 6.80 13.44 -3.51
CA THR A 64 6.52 14.87 -3.45
C THR A 64 7.75 15.66 -3.91
N ARG A 65 7.52 16.85 -4.47
CA ARG A 65 8.62 17.73 -4.87
C ARG A 65 9.41 18.15 -3.63
N ASN A 66 10.72 17.95 -3.65
CA ASN A 66 11.64 18.28 -2.55
C ASN A 66 11.31 17.57 -1.23
N ALA A 67 10.58 16.45 -1.25
CA ALA A 67 10.06 15.78 -0.04
C ALA A 67 9.13 16.68 0.81
N GLU A 68 8.45 17.64 0.18
CA GLU A 68 7.55 18.60 0.84
C GLU A 68 6.18 18.65 0.17
N MET A 69 5.16 18.86 0.99
CA MET A 69 3.80 19.15 0.55
C MET A 69 3.43 20.59 0.93
N LEU A 70 2.83 21.32 -0.01
CA LEU A 70 2.38 22.71 0.19
C LEU A 70 0.87 22.73 0.47
N ILE A 71 0.48 23.10 1.68
CA ILE A 71 -0.92 23.25 2.08
C ILE A 71 -1.13 24.67 2.57
N LYS A 72 -2.04 25.41 1.91
CA LYS A 72 -2.40 26.78 2.30
C LYS A 72 -1.18 27.68 2.55
N GLY A 73 -0.16 27.57 1.69
CA GLY A 73 1.07 28.35 1.78
C GLY A 73 2.11 27.83 2.79
N LYS A 74 1.79 26.83 3.62
CA LYS A 74 2.73 26.22 4.57
C LYS A 74 3.28 24.90 4.03
N ARG A 75 4.58 24.69 4.24
CA ARG A 75 5.29 23.46 3.85
C ARG A 75 5.28 22.44 4.97
N TYR A 76 5.08 21.19 4.60
CA TYR A 76 5.11 20.05 5.50
C TYR A 76 6.07 18.99 4.94
N PRO A 77 6.98 18.43 5.76
CA PRO A 77 7.88 17.38 5.31
C PRO A 77 7.08 16.09 5.09
N LEU A 78 6.98 15.64 3.85
CA LEU A 78 6.25 14.42 3.49
C LEU A 78 6.88 13.85 2.24
N GLY A 79 7.63 12.76 2.37
CA GLY A 79 8.39 12.15 1.27
C GLY A 79 7.59 11.13 0.44
N LEU A 80 8.32 10.20 -0.15
CA LEU A 80 7.80 9.09 -0.96
C LEU A 80 6.69 8.31 -0.22
N HIS A 81 5.53 8.16 -0.87
CA HIS A 81 4.42 7.30 -0.44
C HIS A 81 3.74 7.66 0.88
N GLY A 82 4.03 8.83 1.43
CA GLY A 82 3.47 9.29 2.69
C GLY A 82 4.01 8.51 3.90
N PHE A 83 3.13 8.21 4.86
CA PHE A 83 3.54 7.64 6.15
C PHE A 83 2.81 6.37 6.56
N ALA A 84 1.69 6.02 5.92
CA ALA A 84 0.82 4.93 6.40
C ALA A 84 1.56 3.59 6.57
N SER A 85 2.42 3.20 5.61
CA SER A 85 3.23 1.97 5.68
C SER A 85 4.16 1.88 6.91
N ARG A 86 4.44 3.01 7.58
CA ARG A 86 5.31 3.09 8.76
C ARG A 86 4.53 3.30 10.07
N GLN A 87 3.20 3.31 10.02
CA GLN A 87 2.36 3.51 11.20
C GLN A 87 1.73 2.19 11.66
N ALA A 88 1.55 2.04 12.97
CA ALA A 88 0.79 0.93 13.51
C ALA A 88 -0.71 1.19 13.33
N PHE A 89 -1.43 0.20 12.81
CA PHE A 89 -2.89 0.19 12.72
C PHE A 89 -3.48 -0.59 13.89
N ALA A 90 -4.60 -0.10 14.41
CA ALA A 90 -5.39 -0.80 15.43
C ALA A 90 -6.30 -1.84 14.77
N VAL A 91 -6.46 -3.01 15.39
CA VAL A 91 -7.46 -4.02 14.98
C VAL A 91 -8.83 -3.57 15.48
N ILE A 92 -9.77 -3.35 14.56
CA ILE A 92 -11.14 -2.94 14.88
C ILE A 92 -12.09 -4.13 14.89
N ARG A 93 -11.90 -5.06 13.95
CA ARG A 93 -12.72 -6.27 13.83
C ARG A 93 -11.88 -7.40 13.26
N ARG A 94 -12.15 -8.63 13.69
CA ARG A 94 -11.48 -9.83 13.16
C ARG A 94 -12.42 -11.03 13.16
N SER A 95 -12.29 -11.85 12.12
CA SER A 95 -12.78 -13.23 12.02
C SER A 95 -11.64 -14.12 11.45
N PRO A 96 -11.85 -15.44 11.28
CA PRO A 96 -10.86 -16.29 10.63
C PRO A 96 -10.55 -15.87 9.18
N GLU A 97 -11.52 -15.33 8.45
CA GLU A 97 -11.39 -14.96 7.03
C GLU A 97 -11.25 -13.45 6.78
N SER A 98 -11.39 -12.61 7.80
CA SER A 98 -11.40 -11.15 7.62
C SER A 98 -10.78 -10.39 8.79
N VAL A 99 -10.16 -9.25 8.48
CA VAL A 99 -9.71 -8.28 9.49
C VAL A 99 -9.92 -6.85 9.01
N THR A 100 -10.41 -5.98 9.89
CA THR A 100 -10.47 -4.54 9.70
C THR A 100 -9.43 -3.87 10.60
N LEU A 101 -8.57 -3.06 9.98
CA LEU A 101 -7.48 -2.31 10.59
C LEU A 101 -7.72 -0.81 10.40
N ARG A 102 -7.48 0.01 11.43
CA ARG A 102 -7.67 1.47 11.39
C ARG A 102 -6.40 2.22 11.79
N LEU A 103 -6.06 3.25 11.02
CA LEU A 103 -5.10 4.28 11.36
C LEU A 103 -5.84 5.61 11.50
N SER A 104 -5.66 6.28 12.64
CA SER A 104 -6.21 7.63 12.86
C SER A 104 -5.08 8.63 13.08
N ASP A 105 -5.36 9.90 12.81
CA ASP A 105 -4.38 10.94 13.02
C ASP A 105 -3.91 11.04 14.48
N ASN A 106 -2.64 11.38 14.65
CA ASN A 106 -2.02 11.64 15.93
C ASN A 106 -1.07 12.84 15.80
N ALA A 107 -0.44 13.26 16.91
CA ALA A 107 0.47 14.40 16.91
C ALA A 107 1.59 14.29 15.86
N THR A 108 2.15 13.08 15.66
CA THR A 108 3.21 12.83 14.70
C THR A 108 2.72 12.95 13.26
N THR A 109 1.58 12.33 12.91
CA THR A 109 1.04 12.43 11.55
C THR A 109 0.55 13.84 11.24
N ARG A 110 -0.02 14.57 12.22
CA ARG A 110 -0.45 15.97 12.09
C ARG A 110 0.70 16.93 11.81
N ALA A 111 1.90 16.62 12.28
CA ALA A 111 3.10 17.39 11.96
C ALA A 111 3.51 17.27 10.48
N LEU A 112 3.12 16.18 9.79
CA LEU A 112 3.42 15.91 8.37
C LEU A 112 2.24 16.23 7.43
N TYR A 113 1.02 16.06 7.93
CA TYR A 113 -0.23 16.18 7.19
C TYR A 113 -1.30 16.74 8.14
N PRO A 114 -1.59 18.05 8.09
CA PRO A 114 -2.34 18.79 9.11
C PRO A 114 -3.86 18.52 9.12
N PHE A 115 -4.32 17.38 8.61
CA PHE A 115 -5.73 17.02 8.54
C PHE A 115 -6.10 15.92 9.52
N ALA A 116 -7.35 15.97 9.98
CA ALA A 116 -7.94 14.88 10.73
C ALA A 116 -8.24 13.77 9.75
N PHE A 117 -7.95 12.53 10.10
CA PHE A 117 -8.28 11.42 9.21
C PHE A 117 -8.53 10.13 9.98
N ALA A 118 -9.33 9.27 9.37
CA ALA A 118 -9.29 7.85 9.66
C ALA A 118 -9.18 7.07 8.36
N LEU A 119 -8.17 6.21 8.29
CA LEU A 119 -7.96 5.27 7.21
C LEU A 119 -8.26 3.87 7.75
N GLU A 120 -9.28 3.24 7.22
CA GLU A 120 -9.58 1.84 7.47
C GLU A 120 -9.27 0.99 6.25
N VAL A 121 -8.71 -0.19 6.49
CA VAL A 121 -8.61 -1.25 5.50
C VAL A 121 -9.22 -2.53 6.05
N THR A 122 -10.15 -3.10 5.30
CA THR A 122 -10.69 -4.43 5.56
C THR A 122 -10.13 -5.40 4.55
N TYR A 123 -9.40 -6.38 5.06
CA TYR A 123 -8.94 -7.53 4.29
C TYR A 123 -9.94 -8.67 4.44
N THR A 124 -10.32 -9.29 3.33
CA THR A 124 -11.19 -10.47 3.31
C THR A 124 -10.57 -11.53 2.41
N LEU A 125 -10.41 -12.74 2.94
CA LEU A 125 -9.86 -13.89 2.23
C LEU A 125 -10.98 -14.88 1.92
N SER A 126 -11.11 -15.24 0.65
CA SER A 126 -11.87 -16.41 0.20
C SER A 126 -10.89 -17.47 -0.33
N PRO A 127 -11.35 -18.68 -0.71
CA PRO A 127 -10.47 -19.72 -1.22
C PRO A 127 -9.66 -19.34 -2.47
N THR A 128 -10.09 -18.34 -3.23
CA THR A 128 -9.45 -17.92 -4.49
C THR A 128 -9.22 -16.41 -4.60
N THR A 129 -9.70 -15.60 -3.64
CA THR A 129 -9.66 -14.15 -3.74
C THR A 129 -9.17 -13.53 -2.44
N PHE A 130 -8.29 -12.54 -2.56
CA PHE A 130 -7.87 -11.71 -1.44
C PHE A 130 -8.24 -10.25 -1.70
N THR A 131 -9.27 -9.78 -0.99
CA THR A 131 -9.88 -8.47 -1.21
C THR A 131 -9.38 -7.47 -0.17
N ALA A 132 -8.98 -6.28 -0.61
CA ALA A 132 -8.70 -5.14 0.24
C ALA A 132 -9.75 -4.04 -0.01
N ARG A 133 -10.53 -3.69 1.00
CA ARG A 133 -11.51 -2.59 0.95
C ARG A 133 -11.03 -1.45 1.82
N PHE A 134 -10.90 -0.27 1.24
CA PHE A 134 -10.48 0.93 1.96
C PHE A 134 -11.64 1.88 2.23
N THR A 135 -11.64 2.48 3.41
CA THR A 135 -12.51 3.60 3.80
C THR A 135 -11.63 4.73 4.29
N VAL A 136 -11.80 5.93 3.74
CA VAL A 136 -11.11 7.14 4.20
C VAL A 136 -12.16 8.12 4.71
N GLU A 137 -12.09 8.44 6.00
CA GLU A 137 -12.96 9.42 6.66
C GLU A 137 -12.18 10.72 6.89
N ASN A 138 -12.83 11.84 6.60
CA ASN A 138 -12.39 13.18 7.01
C ASN A 138 -13.30 13.67 8.15
N PRO A 139 -12.91 13.49 9.42
CA PRO A 139 -13.66 14.02 10.56
C PRO A 139 -13.41 15.51 10.80
N GLY A 140 -12.58 16.16 9.98
CA GLY A 140 -12.29 17.59 10.07
C GLY A 140 -13.37 18.45 9.42
N ALA A 141 -13.31 19.75 9.71
CA ALA A 141 -14.22 20.75 9.13
C ALA A 141 -13.80 21.26 7.74
N GLU A 142 -12.59 20.91 7.28
CA GLU A 142 -12.03 21.41 6.03
C GLU A 142 -11.86 20.28 5.00
N PRO A 143 -11.92 20.57 3.69
CA PRO A 143 -11.58 19.59 2.67
C PRO A 143 -10.19 18.98 2.89
N MET A 144 -10.12 17.66 2.83
CA MET A 144 -8.91 16.87 3.07
C MET A 144 -8.39 16.28 1.75
N PRO A 145 -7.35 16.88 1.10
CA PRO A 145 -6.78 16.36 -0.13
C PRO A 145 -5.88 15.16 0.16
N TYR A 146 -6.16 14.01 -0.45
CA TYR A 146 -5.34 12.81 -0.30
C TYR A 146 -5.23 12.04 -1.62
N ALA A 147 -4.21 11.20 -1.69
CA ALA A 147 -4.13 10.08 -2.61
C ALA A 147 -3.98 8.79 -1.79
N LEU A 148 -4.57 7.71 -2.29
CA LEU A 148 -4.47 6.38 -1.72
C LEU A 148 -4.05 5.40 -2.81
N GLY A 149 -3.09 4.54 -2.49
CA GLY A 149 -2.66 3.46 -3.38
C GLY A 149 -2.21 2.24 -2.60
N LEU A 150 -2.09 1.12 -3.32
CA LEU A 150 -1.48 -0.12 -2.86
C LEU A 150 -0.27 -0.39 -3.76
N HIS A 151 0.78 -1.00 -3.20
CA HIS A 151 1.97 -1.35 -3.98
C HIS A 151 2.31 -2.84 -3.82
N PRO A 152 1.45 -3.78 -4.22
CA PRO A 152 1.75 -5.21 -4.09
C PRO A 152 2.86 -5.64 -5.05
N GLY A 153 3.82 -6.43 -4.56
CA GLY A 153 4.65 -7.26 -5.42
C GLY A 153 4.10 -8.68 -5.46
N PHE A 154 4.12 -9.28 -6.64
CA PHE A 154 3.75 -10.67 -6.84
C PHE A 154 5.01 -11.49 -7.13
N VAL A 155 5.03 -12.75 -6.71
CA VAL A 155 6.09 -13.65 -7.15
C VAL A 155 6.00 -13.87 -8.65
N PHE A 156 7.16 -13.97 -9.29
CA PHE A 156 7.28 -14.26 -10.70
C PHE A 156 8.37 -15.34 -10.89
N PRO A 157 8.10 -16.42 -11.64
CA PRO A 157 6.86 -16.73 -12.34
C PRO A 157 5.74 -17.12 -11.36
N LEU A 158 4.48 -16.88 -11.74
CA LEU A 158 3.36 -17.18 -10.87
C LEU A 158 3.26 -18.71 -10.65
N ALA A 159 2.97 -19.11 -9.41
CA ALA A 159 2.80 -20.51 -9.00
C ALA A 159 3.94 -21.47 -9.44
N GLY A 160 5.18 -20.97 -9.56
CA GLY A 160 6.33 -21.80 -9.96
C GLY A 160 6.34 -22.23 -11.43
N GLY A 161 5.61 -21.52 -12.29
CA GLY A 161 5.55 -21.77 -13.73
C GLY A 161 6.79 -21.34 -14.51
N SER A 162 6.65 -21.18 -15.82
CA SER A 162 7.69 -20.64 -16.70
C SER A 162 7.70 -19.11 -16.68
N HIS A 163 8.84 -18.47 -16.95
CA HIS A 163 8.92 -17.02 -17.18
C HIS A 163 8.25 -16.57 -18.51
N GLN A 164 7.92 -17.52 -19.39
CA GLN A 164 7.30 -17.22 -20.68
C GLN A 164 5.77 -17.28 -20.59
N GLY A 165 5.08 -16.57 -21.50
CA GLY A 165 3.62 -16.65 -21.67
C GLY A 165 2.81 -15.98 -20.55
N HIS A 166 3.39 -15.00 -19.85
CA HIS A 166 2.66 -14.17 -18.88
C HIS A 166 2.27 -12.85 -19.54
N GLU A 167 1.02 -12.43 -19.32
CA GLU A 167 0.45 -11.21 -19.88
C GLU A 167 -0.22 -10.40 -18.78
N VAL A 168 -0.19 -9.07 -18.92
CA VAL A 168 -1.04 -8.17 -18.14
C VAL A 168 -2.17 -7.74 -19.05
N VAL A 169 -3.36 -8.30 -18.82
CA VAL A 169 -4.56 -8.01 -19.59
C VAL A 169 -5.40 -7.01 -18.83
N PHE A 170 -5.80 -5.93 -19.52
CA PHE A 170 -6.71 -4.92 -19.00
C PHE A 170 -8.13 -5.26 -19.46
N ASP A 171 -9.10 -5.03 -18.59
CA ASP A 171 -10.53 -5.19 -18.89
C ASP A 171 -11.04 -4.16 -19.91
N GLU A 172 -10.37 -3.01 -19.96
CA GLU A 172 -10.62 -1.94 -20.92
C GLU A 172 -9.39 -1.62 -21.79
N ARG A 173 -9.64 -0.95 -22.92
CA ARG A 173 -8.59 -0.46 -23.81
C ARG A 173 -7.79 0.64 -23.12
N VAL A 174 -6.48 0.44 -22.92
CA VAL A 174 -5.59 1.40 -22.27
C VAL A 174 -4.62 2.05 -23.25
N SER A 175 -4.34 3.34 -23.04
CA SER A 175 -3.39 4.09 -23.86
C SER A 175 -1.96 3.56 -23.66
N PRO A 176 -1.20 3.30 -24.74
CA PRO A 176 0.22 2.95 -24.64
C PRO A 176 1.11 4.16 -24.31
N ASN A 177 0.55 5.37 -24.18
CA ASN A 177 1.30 6.57 -23.84
C ASN A 177 1.28 6.81 -22.33
N VAL A 178 2.44 6.61 -21.69
CA VAL A 178 2.62 6.81 -20.25
C VAL A 178 3.47 8.05 -19.98
N PRO A 179 3.29 8.74 -18.84
CA PRO A 179 4.17 9.84 -18.46
C PRO A 179 5.63 9.39 -18.34
N ARG A 180 6.57 10.27 -18.66
CA ARG A 180 7.99 10.06 -18.30
C ARG A 180 8.18 10.37 -16.82
N ILE A 181 9.09 9.63 -16.19
CA ILE A 181 9.55 9.93 -14.83
C ILE A 181 10.76 10.86 -14.94
N ALA A 182 10.65 12.06 -14.40
CA ALA A 182 11.72 13.04 -14.33
C ALA A 182 12.76 12.65 -13.26
N PRO A 183 13.98 13.24 -13.28
CA PRO A 183 14.92 13.12 -12.19
C PRO A 183 14.26 13.44 -10.83
N GLY A 184 14.54 12.63 -9.81
CA GLY A 184 13.88 12.73 -8.52
C GLY A 184 12.51 12.03 -8.43
N GLY A 185 12.12 11.25 -9.44
CA GLY A 185 10.94 10.38 -9.37
C GLY A 185 9.60 11.07 -9.60
N LEU A 186 9.60 12.32 -10.06
CA LEU A 186 8.39 13.09 -10.32
C LEU A 186 7.81 12.79 -11.70
N ILE A 187 6.50 12.89 -11.84
CA ILE A 187 5.83 12.73 -13.15
C ILE A 187 6.12 13.96 -14.02
N ALA A 188 6.71 13.75 -15.19
CA ALA A 188 6.96 14.78 -16.17
C ALA A 188 5.71 15.09 -17.01
N ARG A 189 5.65 16.29 -17.59
CA ARG A 189 4.59 16.66 -18.54
C ARG A 189 4.69 15.92 -19.88
N SER A 190 5.89 15.50 -20.25
CA SER A 190 6.13 14.70 -21.45
C SER A 190 5.77 13.23 -21.24
N SER A 191 5.21 12.60 -22.27
CA SER A 191 4.95 11.16 -22.29
C SER A 191 5.99 10.37 -23.11
N ARG A 192 5.93 9.05 -22.98
CA ARG A 192 6.59 8.08 -23.85
C ARG A 192 5.60 6.98 -24.19
N ARG A 193 5.75 6.38 -25.37
CA ARG A 193 5.01 5.17 -25.73
C ARG A 193 5.72 3.94 -25.16
N ILE A 194 4.96 2.99 -24.64
CA ILE A 194 5.44 1.66 -24.21
C ILE A 194 4.95 0.59 -25.18
N PRO A 195 5.66 -0.56 -25.28
CA PRO A 195 5.13 -1.73 -25.98
C PRO A 195 3.85 -2.19 -25.29
N LEU A 196 2.74 -2.19 -26.03
CA LEU A 196 1.43 -2.70 -25.62
C LEU A 196 0.72 -3.19 -26.88
N GLU A 197 0.28 -4.44 -26.87
CA GLU A 197 -0.47 -5.04 -27.98
C GLU A 197 -1.98 -4.83 -27.79
N GLY A 198 -2.73 -4.70 -28.89
CA GLY A 198 -4.21 -4.60 -28.84
C GLY A 198 -4.78 -3.31 -28.22
N GLY A 199 -3.92 -2.30 -27.99
CA GLY A 199 -4.27 -1.08 -27.27
C GLY A 199 -5.27 -0.19 -27.96
#